data_AF-A0A1D2RZ73-F1
#
_entry.id   AF-A0A1D2RZ73-F1
#
_cell.length_a   1.000
_cell.length_b   1.000
_cell.length_c   1.000
_cell.angle_alpha   90.00
_cell.angle_beta   90.00
_cell.angle_gamma   90.00
#
_symmetry.space_group_name_H-M   'P 1'
#
loop_
_entity.id
_entity.type
_entity.pdbx_description
1 polymer ?
#
loop_
_entity_poly.entity_id
_entity_poly.type
_entity_poly.pdbx_seq_one_letter_code
_entity_poly.pdbx_strand_id
1 'polypeptide(L)'
;MLLDELERLGFDPTRDRLFCTGDLIDRGPDSFGTLKLILEPWFYWVRGNHEDELSAFLEYQYVAPGGEAAARETGQDWVYRLSEEELAYLRAVLLPKIEDAPLVLRVEGESSFWMAHADRGVFGRYGDPLPLLDDERLPFITDDNQLEALLWSRRLLRQIPRQEPTDRGAYLAVPGMELENGVGLTFVGHSYVQKPVLYRSHFFLDTGAGTTPSGRVTVLQAKNWCA
;
A
#
# COMPACT_ATOMS: atom_id res chain seq x y z
N MET A 1 7.37 -0.88 15.90
CA MET A 1 7.74 -0.23 14.62
C MET A 1 6.67 0.74 14.13
N LEU A 2 5.42 0.32 13.88
CA LEU A 2 4.32 1.26 13.57
C LEU A 2 3.79 1.97 14.83
N LEU A 3 3.39 1.21 15.86
CA LEU A 3 2.82 1.77 17.08
C LEU A 3 3.77 2.76 17.77
N ASP A 4 5.08 2.47 17.80
CA ASP A 4 6.10 3.39 18.34
C ASP A 4 6.15 4.72 17.56
N GLU A 5 5.96 4.67 16.23
CA GLU A 5 5.95 5.88 15.39
C GLU A 5 4.66 6.68 15.60
N LEU A 6 3.53 6.00 15.80
CA LEU A 6 2.27 6.65 16.19
C LEU A 6 2.38 7.30 17.57
N GLU A 7 2.99 6.63 18.55
CA GLU A 7 3.25 7.18 19.88
C GLU A 7 4.16 8.41 19.80
N ARG A 8 5.24 8.34 19.02
CA ARG A 8 6.17 9.47 18.79
C ARG A 8 5.46 10.68 18.18
N LEU A 9 4.45 10.46 17.34
CA LEU A 9 3.63 11.50 16.72
C LEU A 9 2.49 11.98 17.62
N GLY A 10 2.31 11.39 18.81
CA GLY A 10 1.23 11.71 19.74
C GLY A 10 -0.15 11.32 19.21
N PHE A 11 -0.24 10.23 18.44
CA PHE A 11 -1.48 9.73 17.85
C PHE A 11 -2.52 9.39 18.93
N ASP A 12 -3.71 9.95 18.81
CA ASP A 12 -4.85 9.66 19.67
C ASP A 12 -5.89 8.83 18.90
N PRO A 13 -6.03 7.52 19.16
CA PRO A 13 -6.97 6.66 18.42
C PRO A 13 -8.45 7.03 18.60
N THR A 14 -8.78 7.94 19.53
CA THR A 14 -10.15 8.45 19.73
C THR A 14 -10.46 9.68 18.87
N ARG A 15 -9.43 10.30 18.27
CA ARG A 15 -9.55 11.57 17.53
C ARG A 15 -8.94 11.50 16.13
N ASP A 16 -7.82 10.80 16.02
CA ASP A 16 -7.02 10.69 14.82
C ASP A 16 -7.42 9.46 14.00
N ARG A 17 -7.09 9.51 12.71
CA ARG A 17 -7.32 8.43 11.76
C ARG A 17 -5.99 8.11 11.09
N LEU A 18 -5.67 6.83 10.98
CA LEU A 18 -4.53 6.34 10.22
C LEU A 18 -5.01 5.84 8.86
N PHE A 19 -4.31 6.23 7.81
CA PHE A 19 -4.58 5.83 6.45
C PHE A 19 -3.36 5.04 5.92
N CYS A 20 -3.53 3.74 5.68
CA CYS A 20 -2.47 2.82 5.27
C CYS A 20 -2.58 2.42 3.80
N THR A 21 -1.45 2.29 3.11
CA THR A 21 -1.37 1.93 1.69
C THR A 21 -1.35 0.42 1.41
N GLY A 22 -1.71 -0.42 2.39
CA GLY A 22 -1.69 -1.89 2.28
C GLY A 22 -0.34 -2.51 2.65
N ASP A 23 -0.17 -3.81 2.35
CA ASP A 23 1.00 -4.63 2.69
C ASP A 23 1.28 -4.69 4.20
N LEU A 24 0.30 -5.20 4.94
CA LEU A 24 0.32 -5.38 6.39
C LEU A 24 1.03 -6.68 6.81
N ILE A 25 1.22 -7.63 5.90
CA ILE A 25 1.67 -9.00 6.21
C ILE A 25 2.97 -9.42 5.48
N ASP A 26 3.33 -10.68 5.65
CA ASP A 26 4.42 -11.44 5.03
C ASP A 26 5.86 -11.07 5.42
N ARG A 27 6.28 -9.81 5.29
CA ARG A 27 7.72 -9.44 5.45
C ARG A 27 8.12 -9.06 6.88
N GLY A 28 7.13 -8.75 7.73
CA GLY A 28 7.35 -8.33 9.11
C GLY A 28 7.49 -9.49 10.09
N PRO A 29 7.97 -9.23 11.33
CA PRO A 29 8.08 -10.27 12.35
C PRO A 29 6.73 -10.72 12.93
N ASP A 30 5.66 -9.92 12.77
CA ASP A 30 4.34 -10.16 13.34
C ASP A 30 3.21 -9.79 12.36
N SER A 31 3.06 -10.59 11.30
CA SER A 31 2.01 -10.41 10.29
C SER A 31 0.61 -10.55 10.90
N PHE A 32 0.39 -11.56 11.74
CA PHE A 32 -0.93 -11.81 12.33
C PHE A 32 -1.37 -10.72 13.30
N GLY A 33 -0.46 -10.22 14.15
CA GLY A 33 -0.73 -9.08 15.02
C GLY A 33 -0.96 -7.78 14.23
N THR A 34 -0.16 -7.52 13.20
CA THR A 34 -0.33 -6.34 12.34
C THR A 34 -1.66 -6.38 11.59
N LEU A 35 -2.06 -7.54 11.07
CA LEU A 35 -3.32 -7.69 10.34
C LEU A 35 -4.55 -7.41 11.22
N LYS A 36 -4.47 -7.62 12.54
CA LYS A 36 -5.58 -7.27 13.45
C LYS A 36 -5.88 -5.76 13.50
N LEU A 37 -4.96 -4.90 13.06
CA LEU A 37 -5.19 -3.44 12.99
C LEU A 37 -6.37 -3.09 12.07
N ILE A 38 -6.71 -3.92 11.08
CA ILE A 38 -7.87 -3.68 10.20
C ILE A 38 -9.22 -3.72 10.97
N LEU A 39 -9.22 -4.18 12.22
CA LEU A 39 -10.38 -4.20 13.10
C LEU A 39 -10.55 -2.90 13.88
N GLU A 40 -9.52 -2.07 13.91
CA GLU A 40 -9.52 -0.83 14.68
C GLU A 40 -10.32 0.26 13.96
N PRO A 41 -11.21 1.00 14.65
CA PRO A 41 -12.09 2.00 14.02
C PRO A 41 -11.34 3.23 13.50
N TRP A 42 -10.10 3.43 13.95
CA TRP A 42 -9.21 4.50 13.53
C TRP A 42 -8.31 4.10 12.37
N PHE A 43 -8.33 2.83 11.92
CA PHE A 43 -7.45 2.30 10.88
C PHE A 43 -8.19 2.15 9.55
N TYR A 44 -7.83 2.98 8.58
CA TYR A 44 -8.35 2.99 7.23
C TYR A 44 -7.24 2.54 6.28
N TRP A 45 -7.56 1.70 5.30
CA TRP A 45 -6.53 1.10 4.46
C TRP A 45 -7.07 0.73 3.09
N VAL A 46 -6.16 0.64 2.12
CA VAL A 46 -6.42 0.00 0.83
C VAL A 46 -5.75 -1.37 0.79
N ARG A 47 -6.37 -2.33 0.10
CA ARG A 47 -5.82 -3.68 -0.07
C ARG A 47 -4.50 -3.65 -0.83
N GLY A 48 -3.46 -4.26 -0.25
CA GLY A 48 -2.18 -4.50 -0.91
C GLY A 48 -2.14 -5.81 -1.68
N ASN A 49 -1.07 -6.02 -2.45
CA ASN A 49 -0.91 -7.26 -3.20
C ASN A 49 -0.71 -8.46 -2.28
N HIS A 50 -0.06 -8.25 -1.13
CA HIS A 50 0.15 -9.32 -0.15
C HIS A 50 -1.17 -9.81 0.46
N GLU A 51 -2.08 -8.89 0.77
CA GLU A 51 -3.42 -9.25 1.24
C GLU A 51 -4.26 -9.91 0.15
N ASP A 52 -4.14 -9.49 -1.11
CA ASP A 52 -4.85 -10.10 -2.23
C ASP A 52 -4.41 -11.55 -2.49
N GLU A 53 -3.11 -11.82 -2.35
CA GLU A 53 -2.55 -13.18 -2.48
C GLU A 53 -2.93 -14.11 -1.32
N LEU A 54 -3.28 -13.58 -0.15
CA LEU A 54 -3.56 -14.39 1.03
C LEU A 54 -4.78 -15.31 0.84
N SER A 55 -5.85 -14.86 0.18
CA SER A 55 -7.04 -15.69 -0.09
C SER A 55 -6.66 -16.90 -0.95
N ALA A 56 -5.98 -16.67 -2.08
CA ALA A 56 -5.54 -17.73 -2.97
C ALA A 56 -4.54 -18.69 -2.27
N PHE A 57 -3.65 -18.15 -1.43
CA PHE A 57 -2.74 -18.95 -0.64
C PHE A 57 -3.49 -19.90 0.31
N LEU A 58 -4.45 -19.38 1.08
CA LEU A 58 -5.21 -20.16 2.06
C LEU A 58 -6.10 -21.25 1.43
N GLU A 59 -6.56 -21.04 0.20
CA GLU A 59 -7.40 -21.97 -0.54
C GLU A 59 -6.58 -23.05 -1.25
N TYR A 60 -5.49 -22.68 -1.94
CA TYR A 60 -4.81 -23.58 -2.86
C TYR A 60 -3.41 -24.02 -2.39
N GLN A 61 -2.63 -23.13 -1.77
CA GLN A 61 -1.22 -23.38 -1.47
C GLN A 61 -1.00 -23.92 -0.07
N TYR A 62 -1.75 -23.44 0.91
CA TYR A 62 -1.64 -23.85 2.31
C TYR A 62 -1.88 -25.36 2.52
N VAL A 63 -2.75 -25.94 1.70
CA VAL A 63 -3.13 -27.36 1.75
C VAL A 63 -2.27 -28.26 0.86
N ALA A 64 -1.33 -27.69 0.09
CA ALA A 64 -0.51 -28.43 -0.85
C ALA A 64 0.65 -29.18 -0.17
N PRO A 65 1.03 -30.38 -0.64
CA PRO A 65 2.21 -31.08 -0.14
C PRO A 65 3.49 -30.24 -0.27
N GLY A 66 4.23 -30.07 0.83
CA GLY A 66 5.43 -29.22 0.87
C GLY A 66 5.17 -27.72 0.99
N GLY A 67 3.91 -27.33 1.26
CA GLY A 67 3.47 -25.93 1.21
C GLY A 67 4.23 -24.96 2.10
N GLU A 68 4.76 -25.38 3.27
CA GLU A 68 5.58 -24.48 4.13
C GLU A 68 6.86 -24.03 3.42
N ALA A 69 7.52 -24.93 2.68
CA ALA A 69 8.75 -24.59 1.97
C ALA A 69 8.48 -23.63 0.81
N ALA A 70 7.39 -23.82 0.06
CA ALA A 70 6.97 -22.93 -1.01
C ALA A 70 6.52 -21.55 -0.49
N ALA A 71 5.83 -21.51 0.66
CA ALA A 71 5.38 -20.26 1.28
C ALA A 71 6.52 -19.34 1.74
N ARG A 72 7.72 -19.89 1.96
CA ARG A 72 8.90 -19.06 2.25
C ARG A 72 9.34 -18.22 1.05
N GLU A 73 9.03 -18.64 -0.18
CA GLU A 73 9.36 -17.87 -1.38
C GLU A 73 8.42 -16.66 -1.55
N THR A 74 7.15 -16.79 -1.14
CA THR A 74 6.15 -15.70 -1.16
C THR A 74 6.13 -14.87 0.13
N GLY A 75 6.79 -15.33 1.20
CA GLY A 75 6.78 -14.71 2.53
C GLY A 75 5.55 -15.05 3.38
N GLN A 76 4.70 -15.96 2.92
CA GLN A 76 3.46 -16.36 3.60
C GLN A 76 3.69 -17.50 4.63
N ASP A 77 4.95 -17.85 4.93
CA ASP A 77 5.31 -18.92 5.88
C ASP A 77 4.78 -18.67 7.29
N TRP A 78 4.50 -17.41 7.66
CA TRP A 78 3.94 -17.06 8.96
C TRP A 78 2.60 -17.74 9.23
N VAL A 79 1.82 -18.09 8.20
CA VAL A 79 0.54 -18.79 8.35
C VAL A 79 0.72 -20.20 8.93
N TYR A 80 1.85 -20.87 8.64
CA TYR A 80 2.17 -22.19 9.22
C TYR A 80 2.59 -22.12 10.69
N ARG A 81 2.92 -20.93 11.19
CA ARG A 81 3.29 -20.70 12.59
C ARG A 81 2.09 -20.37 13.47
N LEU A 82 0.90 -20.21 12.89
CA LEU A 82 -0.33 -19.96 13.62
C LEU A 82 -0.80 -21.22 14.35
N SER A 83 -1.38 -21.03 15.54
CA SER A 83 -2.18 -22.06 16.18
C SER A 83 -3.48 -22.33 15.40
N GLU A 84 -4.13 -23.46 15.67
CA GLU A 84 -5.43 -23.79 15.06
C GLU A 84 -6.49 -22.71 15.33
N GLU A 85 -6.51 -22.14 16.54
CA GLU A 85 -7.42 -21.06 16.92
C GLU A 85 -7.15 -19.77 16.12
N GLU A 86 -5.88 -19.43 15.93
CA GLU A 86 -5.49 -18.24 15.15
C GLU A 86 -5.77 -18.40 13.66
N LEU A 87 -5.55 -19.60 13.11
CA LEU A 87 -5.90 -19.89 11.72
C LEU A 87 -7.42 -19.86 11.52
N ALA A 88 -8.19 -20.40 12.47
CA ALA A 88 -9.65 -20.30 12.43
C ALA A 88 -10.10 -18.83 12.50
N TYR A 89 -9.47 -18.02 13.36
CA TYR A 89 -9.75 -16.58 13.47
C TYR A 89 -9.39 -15.83 12.18
N LEU A 90 -8.23 -16.11 11.59
CA LEU A 90 -7.79 -15.55 10.31
C LEU A 90 -8.85 -15.79 9.24
N ARG A 91 -9.30 -17.04 9.08
CA ARG A 91 -10.29 -17.43 8.07
C ARG A 91 -11.68 -16.84 8.33
N ALA A 92 -12.14 -16.84 9.58
CA ALA A 92 -13.51 -16.47 9.91
C ALA A 92 -13.71 -14.96 10.09
N VAL A 93 -12.67 -14.21 10.46
CA VAL A 93 -12.79 -12.80 10.88
C VAL A 93 -11.97 -11.86 10.00
N LEU A 94 -10.69 -12.18 9.77
CA LEU A 94 -9.79 -11.27 9.07
C LEU A 94 -9.95 -11.38 7.54
N LEU A 95 -10.06 -12.60 7.01
CA LEU A 95 -10.15 -12.83 5.56
C LEU A 95 -11.35 -12.13 4.90
N PRO A 96 -12.59 -12.20 5.44
CA PRO A 96 -13.72 -11.48 4.85
C PRO A 96 -13.50 -9.95 4.82
N LYS A 97 -12.80 -9.40 5.82
CA LYS A 97 -12.48 -7.97 5.87
C LYS A 97 -11.41 -7.56 4.87
N ILE A 98 -10.49 -8.46 4.55
CA ILE A 98 -9.51 -8.28 3.47
C ILE A 98 -10.22 -8.28 2.12
N GLU A 99 -11.13 -9.23 1.90
CA GLU A 99 -11.87 -9.36 0.64
C GLU A 99 -12.79 -8.14 0.39
N ASP A 100 -13.40 -7.62 1.45
CA ASP A 100 -14.21 -6.39 1.44
C ASP A 100 -13.38 -5.10 1.36
N ALA A 101 -12.05 -5.18 1.50
CA ALA A 101 -11.21 -3.99 1.55
C ALA A 101 -11.15 -3.27 0.19
N PRO A 102 -11.21 -1.92 0.20
CA PRO A 102 -11.19 -1.13 -1.00
C PRO A 102 -9.82 -1.23 -1.69
N LEU A 103 -9.82 -1.30 -3.02
CA LEU A 103 -8.60 -1.19 -3.84
C LEU A 103 -8.12 0.27 -3.96
N VAL A 104 -9.07 1.21 -3.84
CA VAL A 104 -8.83 2.65 -3.90
C VAL A 104 -9.69 3.33 -2.84
N LEU A 105 -9.12 4.32 -2.15
CA LEU A 105 -9.85 5.20 -1.24
C LEU A 105 -9.71 6.66 -1.67
N ARG A 106 -10.78 7.42 -1.47
CA ARG A 106 -10.75 8.89 -1.49
C ARG A 106 -10.94 9.41 -0.08
N VAL A 107 -10.02 10.24 0.38
CA VAL A 107 -10.15 10.94 1.66
C VAL A 107 -10.57 12.36 1.36
N GLU A 108 -11.76 12.72 1.82
CA GLU A 108 -12.31 14.06 1.65
C GLU A 108 -11.93 14.97 2.82
N GLY A 109 -11.65 16.24 2.50
CA GLY A 109 -11.27 17.27 3.45
C GLY A 109 -10.75 18.51 2.72
N GLU A 110 -10.23 19.48 3.49
CA GLU A 110 -9.57 20.70 2.96
C GLU A 110 -8.47 20.36 1.94
N SER A 111 -7.85 19.20 2.13
CA SER A 111 -6.77 18.67 1.32
C SER A 111 -7.12 17.25 0.91
N SER A 112 -8.06 17.13 -0.02
CA SER A 112 -8.56 15.83 -0.46
C SER A 112 -7.50 15.08 -1.26
N PHE A 113 -7.37 13.77 -1.01
CA PHE A 113 -6.39 12.93 -1.67
C PHE A 113 -6.96 11.53 -1.95
N TRP A 114 -6.28 10.83 -2.84
CA TRP A 114 -6.54 9.44 -3.17
C TRP A 114 -5.51 8.53 -2.52
N MET A 115 -5.87 7.26 -2.39
CA MET A 115 -4.98 6.19 -2.00
C MET A 115 -5.19 4.99 -2.90
N ALA A 116 -4.07 4.37 -3.29
CA ALA A 116 -4.02 3.08 -3.93
C ALA A 116 -2.76 2.36 -3.43
N HIS A 117 -2.68 1.06 -3.59
CA HIS A 117 -1.51 0.33 -3.09
C HIS A 117 -0.27 0.59 -3.95
N ALA A 118 -0.36 0.44 -5.28
CA ALA A 118 0.78 0.53 -6.20
C ALA A 118 0.77 1.80 -7.08
N ASP A 119 0.05 1.81 -8.21
CA ASP A 119 -0.21 3.02 -9.00
C ASP A 119 -1.54 2.90 -9.78
N ARG A 120 -1.92 3.94 -10.53
CA ARG A 120 -3.15 3.95 -11.35
C ARG A 120 -2.86 3.97 -12.85
N GLY A 121 -1.82 3.25 -13.28
CA GLY A 121 -1.43 3.12 -14.68
C GLY A 121 -2.47 2.39 -15.54
N VAL A 122 -2.56 2.76 -16.81
CA VAL A 122 -3.39 2.06 -17.81
C VAL A 122 -2.51 1.13 -18.63
N PHE A 123 -2.69 -0.18 -18.49
CA PHE A 123 -1.96 -1.17 -19.29
C PHE A 123 -2.62 -1.36 -20.66
N GLY A 124 -1.86 -1.88 -21.63
CA GLY A 124 -2.34 -2.11 -23.01
C GLY A 124 -2.27 -0.90 -23.95
N ARG A 125 -2.12 0.33 -23.44
CA ARG A 125 -1.68 1.47 -24.25
C ARG A 125 -0.15 1.52 -24.25
N TYR A 126 0.45 1.13 -25.37
CA TYR A 126 1.90 1.19 -25.56
C TYR A 126 2.34 2.61 -25.91
N GLY A 127 3.27 3.16 -25.12
CA GLY A 127 3.88 4.48 -25.32
C GLY A 127 4.45 5.03 -24.02
N ASP A 128 5.48 5.88 -24.14
CA ASP A 128 5.96 6.72 -23.04
C ASP A 128 5.43 8.15 -23.26
N PRO A 129 4.88 8.82 -22.23
CA PRO A 129 4.79 8.40 -20.80
C PRO A 129 3.61 7.45 -20.49
N LEU A 130 3.68 6.74 -19.34
CA LEU A 130 2.60 5.84 -18.88
C LEU A 130 1.28 6.62 -18.71
N PRO A 131 0.19 6.25 -19.41
CA PRO A 131 -1.11 6.86 -19.18
C PRO A 131 -1.65 6.50 -17.79
N LEU A 132 -2.29 7.45 -17.14
CA LEU A 132 -2.86 7.31 -15.80
C LEU A 132 -4.39 7.45 -15.87
N LEU A 133 -5.10 6.73 -15.01
CA LEU A 133 -6.53 6.95 -14.81
C LEU A 133 -6.77 8.31 -14.15
N ASP A 134 -7.70 9.07 -14.72
CA ASP A 134 -8.20 10.30 -14.12
C ASP A 134 -9.08 9.99 -12.89
N ASP A 135 -9.34 11.02 -12.10
CA ASP A 135 -10.13 10.90 -10.86
C ASP A 135 -11.58 10.44 -11.10
N GLU A 136 -12.12 10.65 -12.30
CA GLU A 136 -13.47 10.21 -12.67
C GLU A 136 -13.53 8.70 -12.93
N ARG A 137 -12.47 8.13 -13.51
CA ARG A 137 -12.42 6.69 -13.86
C ARG A 137 -11.84 5.81 -12.78
N LEU A 138 -10.92 6.33 -11.96
CA LEU A 138 -10.20 5.54 -10.97
C LEU A 138 -11.11 4.66 -10.07
N PRO A 139 -12.27 5.13 -9.56
CA PRO A 139 -13.11 4.32 -8.67
C PRO A 139 -13.78 3.13 -9.35
N PHE A 140 -13.87 3.13 -10.68
CA PHE A 140 -14.58 2.10 -11.43
C PHE A 140 -13.57 1.09 -11.94
N ILE A 141 -13.41 -0.03 -11.22
CA ILE A 141 -12.53 -1.12 -11.65
C ILE A 141 -13.22 -1.90 -12.77
N THR A 142 -12.75 -1.73 -14.01
CA THR A 142 -13.43 -2.29 -15.19
C THR A 142 -12.81 -3.55 -15.75
N ASP A 143 -11.55 -3.85 -15.41
CA ASP A 143 -10.81 -4.99 -15.95
C ASP A 143 -9.61 -5.40 -15.07
N ASP A 144 -9.05 -6.58 -15.38
CA ASP A 144 -7.91 -7.15 -14.68
C ASP A 144 -6.63 -6.31 -14.85
N ASN A 145 -6.49 -5.53 -15.94
CA ASN A 145 -5.32 -4.69 -16.13
C ASN A 145 -5.31 -3.52 -15.14
N GLN A 146 -6.47 -2.95 -14.84
CA GLN A 146 -6.61 -1.92 -13.81
C GLN A 146 -6.38 -2.50 -12.42
N LEU A 147 -6.90 -3.70 -12.14
CA LEU A 147 -6.64 -4.40 -10.87
C LEU A 147 -5.13 -4.65 -10.70
N GLU A 148 -4.49 -5.20 -11.72
CA GLU A 148 -3.04 -5.44 -11.76
C GLU A 148 -2.25 -4.14 -11.58
N ALA A 149 -2.70 -3.03 -12.16
CA ALA A 149 -2.03 -1.74 -11.98
C ALA A 149 -2.07 -1.28 -10.51
N LEU A 150 -3.25 -1.36 -9.89
CA LEU A 150 -3.50 -0.92 -8.51
C LEU A 150 -2.76 -1.75 -7.47
N LEU A 151 -2.53 -3.04 -7.74
CA LEU A 151 -1.88 -3.97 -6.81
C LEU A 151 -0.39 -4.18 -7.12
N TRP A 152 0.01 -4.24 -8.39
CA TRP A 152 1.31 -4.79 -8.76
C TRP A 152 2.24 -3.84 -9.50
N SER A 153 1.72 -2.73 -10.03
CA SER A 153 2.51 -1.86 -10.90
C SER A 153 3.70 -1.22 -10.18
N ARG A 154 4.86 -1.29 -10.84
CA ARG A 154 6.03 -0.46 -10.50
C ARG A 154 6.40 0.47 -11.66
N ARG A 155 5.53 0.56 -12.67
CA ARG A 155 5.86 1.19 -13.96
C ARG A 155 6.01 2.69 -13.81
N LEU A 156 5.14 3.35 -13.04
CA LEU A 156 5.22 4.79 -12.87
C LEU A 156 6.51 5.20 -12.14
N LEU A 157 6.85 4.53 -11.03
CA LEU A 157 8.10 4.82 -10.30
C LEU A 157 9.33 4.64 -11.20
N ARG A 158 9.35 3.60 -12.04
CA ARG A 158 10.45 3.33 -12.98
C ARG A 158 10.62 4.38 -14.08
N GLN A 159 9.60 5.23 -14.31
CA GLN A 159 9.66 6.35 -15.25
C GLN A 159 10.19 7.64 -14.62
N ILE A 160 10.49 7.66 -13.31
CA ILE A 160 11.14 8.82 -12.69
C ILE A 160 12.45 9.11 -13.44
N PRO A 161 12.60 10.32 -14.01
CA PRO A 161 13.79 10.68 -14.76
C PRO A 161 15.01 10.68 -13.85
N ARG A 162 16.20 10.47 -14.45
CA ARG A 162 17.49 10.53 -13.73
C ARG A 162 17.86 11.92 -13.20
N GLN A 163 17.08 12.95 -13.52
CA GLN A 163 17.31 14.30 -13.00
C GLN A 163 17.23 14.27 -11.48
N GLU A 164 18.06 15.08 -10.82
CA GLU A 164 18.08 15.15 -9.38
C GLU A 164 16.75 15.71 -8.85
N PRO A 165 16.00 14.96 -8.02
CA PRO A 165 14.79 15.48 -7.41
C PRO A 165 15.08 16.67 -6.49
N THR A 166 14.16 17.62 -6.42
CA THR A 166 14.26 18.71 -5.44
C THR A 166 13.92 18.18 -4.05
N ASP A 167 14.81 18.41 -3.09
CA ASP A 167 14.54 18.09 -1.69
C ASP A 167 13.59 19.13 -1.07
N ARG A 168 12.44 18.66 -0.57
CA ARG A 168 11.41 19.45 0.12
C ARG A 168 11.38 19.18 1.63
N GLY A 169 12.49 18.69 2.19
CA GLY A 169 12.62 18.34 3.60
C GLY A 169 12.07 16.94 3.87
N ALA A 170 10.75 16.79 3.97
CA ALA A 170 10.13 15.50 4.28
C ALA A 170 10.10 14.52 3.10
N TYR A 171 10.24 15.03 1.87
CA TYR A 171 10.12 14.27 0.63
C TYR A 171 10.95 14.88 -0.49
N LEU A 172 11.05 14.16 -1.59
CA LEU A 172 11.64 14.60 -2.83
C LEU A 172 10.54 14.88 -3.85
N ALA A 173 10.72 15.90 -4.69
CA ALA A 173 9.80 16.24 -5.76
C ALA A 173 10.53 16.22 -7.10
N VAL A 174 9.95 15.58 -8.12
CA VAL A 174 10.53 15.55 -9.48
C VAL A 174 10.22 16.86 -10.21
N PRO A 175 11.22 17.74 -10.49
CA PRO A 175 10.95 19.09 -10.99
C PRO A 175 10.19 19.11 -12.31
N GLY A 176 9.10 19.88 -12.36
CA GLY A 176 8.26 20.05 -13.54
C GLY A 176 7.37 18.85 -13.86
N MET A 177 7.36 17.83 -12.99
CA MET A 177 6.58 16.61 -13.13
C MET A 177 5.96 16.20 -11.79
N GLU A 178 5.75 17.14 -10.87
CA GLU A 178 5.16 16.86 -9.55
C GLU A 178 3.69 16.47 -9.66
N LEU A 179 2.95 17.11 -10.56
CA LEU A 179 1.50 16.96 -10.74
C LEU A 179 1.18 16.55 -12.18
N GLU A 180 0.10 15.79 -12.33
CA GLU A 180 -0.49 15.40 -13.61
C GLU A 180 -1.91 15.95 -13.73
N ASN A 181 -2.25 16.48 -14.91
CA ASN A 181 -3.57 17.07 -15.13
C ASN A 181 -4.67 16.00 -15.05
N GLY A 182 -5.72 16.28 -14.27
CA GLY A 182 -6.84 15.35 -14.07
C GLY A 182 -6.55 14.20 -13.11
N VAL A 183 -5.36 14.16 -12.51
CA VAL A 183 -4.96 13.16 -11.51
C VAL A 183 -4.72 13.85 -10.18
N GLY A 184 -5.60 13.58 -9.21
CA GLY A 184 -5.46 14.08 -7.85
C GLY A 184 -4.25 13.48 -7.13
N LEU A 185 -3.77 14.16 -6.08
CA LEU A 185 -2.70 13.65 -5.21
C LEU A 185 -3.06 12.25 -4.72
N THR A 186 -2.18 11.29 -4.94
CA THR A 186 -2.39 9.87 -4.66
C THR A 186 -1.27 9.35 -3.79
N PHE A 187 -1.57 8.94 -2.57
CA PHE A 187 -0.60 8.25 -1.73
C PHE A 187 -0.55 6.77 -2.09
N VAL A 188 0.67 6.27 -2.34
CA VAL A 188 0.91 4.89 -2.74
C VAL A 188 2.08 4.27 -1.99
N GLY A 189 2.03 2.94 -1.82
CA GLY A 189 3.07 2.12 -1.23
C GLY A 189 3.78 1.28 -2.29
N HIS A 190 3.94 -0.02 -2.00
CA HIS A 190 4.45 -1.10 -2.86
C HIS A 190 5.89 -1.00 -3.36
N SER A 191 6.20 0.13 -4.01
CA SER A 191 7.49 0.40 -4.61
C SER A 191 8.34 1.21 -3.64
N TYR A 192 9.23 0.52 -2.93
CA TYR A 192 10.06 1.18 -1.93
C TYR A 192 11.03 2.21 -2.53
N VAL A 193 11.18 3.32 -1.81
CA VAL A 193 12.08 4.44 -2.10
C VAL A 193 12.91 4.78 -0.87
N GLN A 194 14.10 5.36 -1.05
CA GLN A 194 14.94 5.73 0.12
C GLN A 194 14.36 6.89 0.93
N LYS A 195 13.61 7.76 0.27
CA LYS A 195 12.91 8.92 0.81
C LYS A 195 11.61 9.09 0.02
N PRO A 196 10.49 9.46 0.66
CA PRO A 196 9.23 9.62 -0.06
C PRO A 196 9.38 10.56 -1.26
N VAL A 197 8.72 10.23 -2.36
CA VAL A 197 8.90 10.91 -3.64
C VAL A 197 7.55 11.31 -4.23
N LEU A 198 7.43 12.56 -4.69
CA LEU A 198 6.27 13.06 -5.43
C LEU A 198 6.61 13.10 -6.92
N TYR A 199 5.85 12.35 -7.71
CA TYR A 199 5.98 12.28 -9.17
C TYR A 199 4.60 12.04 -9.82
N ARG A 200 4.20 12.91 -10.73
CA ARG A 200 2.95 12.85 -11.52
C ARG A 200 1.72 12.59 -10.65
N SER A 201 1.55 13.43 -9.62
CA SER A 201 0.53 13.33 -8.58
C SER A 201 0.60 12.08 -7.69
N HIS A 202 1.62 11.23 -7.81
CA HIS A 202 1.80 10.07 -6.95
C HIS A 202 2.85 10.33 -5.89
N PHE A 203 2.47 10.12 -4.65
CA PHE A 203 3.30 10.26 -3.48
C PHE A 203 3.69 8.87 -2.97
N PHE A 204 4.87 8.42 -3.37
CA PHE A 204 5.41 7.11 -3.01
C PHE A 204 5.94 7.16 -1.57
N LEU A 205 5.25 6.46 -0.66
CA LEU A 205 5.48 6.48 0.78
C LEU A 205 6.34 5.34 1.30
N ASP A 206 6.37 4.21 0.61
CA ASP A 206 7.04 3.01 1.10
C ASP A 206 8.55 3.26 1.19
N THR A 207 9.08 3.24 2.41
CA THR A 207 10.52 3.36 2.68
C THR A 207 11.17 2.04 3.09
N GLY A 208 10.57 0.92 2.65
CA GLY A 208 11.16 -0.41 2.64
C GLY A 208 11.14 -1.13 3.98
N ALA A 209 10.27 -0.76 4.92
CA ALA A 209 10.14 -1.46 6.21
C ALA A 209 9.88 -2.96 5.98
N GLY A 210 10.63 -3.84 6.65
CA GLY A 210 10.53 -5.31 6.44
C GLY A 210 11.09 -5.80 5.09
N THR A 211 11.33 -4.91 4.12
CA THR A 211 11.81 -5.28 2.77
C THR A 211 13.32 -5.12 2.62
N THR A 212 13.92 -4.12 3.27
CA THR A 212 15.37 -3.87 3.22
C THR A 212 15.96 -3.73 4.62
N PRO A 213 17.25 -4.04 4.84
CA PRO A 213 17.88 -3.88 6.15
C PRO A 213 17.86 -2.45 6.70
N SER A 214 17.87 -1.45 5.81
CA SER A 214 17.79 -0.02 6.15
C SER A 214 16.36 0.53 6.11
N GLY A 215 15.38 -0.33 5.91
CA GLY A 215 13.99 0.04 5.74
C GLY A 215 13.40 0.66 7.00
N ARG A 216 12.48 1.61 6.81
CA ARG A 216 11.75 2.26 7.92
C ARG A 216 10.28 2.39 7.60
N VAL A 217 9.45 2.42 8.63
CA VAL A 217 8.04 2.82 8.49
C VAL A 217 8.01 4.34 8.34
N THR A 218 7.33 4.83 7.32
CA THR A 218 7.07 6.26 7.12
C THR A 218 5.63 6.56 7.51
N VAL A 219 5.44 7.48 8.45
CA VAL A 219 4.13 8.02 8.81
C VAL A 219 4.17 9.53 8.62
N LEU A 220 3.22 10.05 7.83
CA LEU A 220 3.11 11.48 7.53
C LEU A 220 1.81 12.05 8.10
N GLN A 221 1.89 13.24 8.68
CA GLN A 221 0.69 13.98 9.08
C GLN A 221 0.13 14.75 7.89
N ALA A 222 -1.02 14.34 7.36
CA ALA A 222 -1.62 14.92 6.15
C ALA A 222 -1.87 16.44 6.21
N LYS A 223 -2.05 17.02 7.41
CA LYS A 223 -2.32 18.46 7.61
C LYS A 223 -1.25 19.41 7.04
N ASN A 224 -0.05 18.92 6.74
CA ASN A 224 1.09 19.75 6.32
C ASN A 224 1.43 19.67 4.81
N TRP A 225 0.61 19.01 3.98
CA TRP A 225 1.02 18.59 2.63
C TRP A 225 0.30 19.28 1.47
N CYS A 226 -0.60 20.22 1.75
CA CYS A 226 -1.40 20.92 0.74
C CYS A 226 -1.51 22.42 1.03
N ALA A 227 -0.36 23.09 1.06
CA ALA A 227 -0.25 24.55 0.99
C ALA A 227 0.56 24.95 -0.25
#